data_AF-A0A0G3X7H4-F1
#
_entry.id   AF-A0A0G3X7H4-F1
#
_cell.length_a   1.000
_cell.length_b   1.000
_cell.length_c   1.000
_cell.angle_alpha   90.00
_cell.angle_beta   90.00
_cell.angle_gamma   90.00
#
_symmetry.space_group_name_H-M   'P 1'
#
loop_
_entity.id
_entity.type
_entity.pdbx_description
1 polymer ?
#
loop_
_entity_poly.entity_id
_entity_poly.type
_entity_poly.pdbx_seq_one_letter_code
_entity_poly.pdbx_strand_id
1 'polypeptide(L)' 'MRDQPSWRLPVGILALLAGLIAYGLLIARYVPELIGDWPAWGQAPIYLALGIVWLLPLRRFLIWMETGRWG' A
#
# COMPACT_ATOMS: atom_id res chain seq x y z
N MET A 1 26.52 10.36 7.85
CA MET A 1 25.93 10.13 6.52
C MET A 1 26.11 8.65 6.20
N ARG A 2 25.18 7.96 5.51
CA ARG A 2 25.36 6.53 5.21
C ARG A 2 26.40 6.41 4.09
N ASP A 3 27.57 5.87 4.39
CA ASP A 3 28.75 5.86 3.49
C ASP A 3 28.74 4.73 2.44
N GLN A 4 27.67 3.93 2.35
CA GLN A 4 27.57 2.84 1.37
C GLN A 4 26.21 2.84 0.64
N PRO A 5 26.20 2.79 -0.71
CA PRO A 5 24.96 2.72 -1.49
C PRO A 5 24.26 1.37 -1.25
N SER A 6 23.03 1.40 -0.75
CA SER A 6 22.19 0.21 -0.60
C SER A 6 21.14 0.14 -1.70
N TRP A 7 21.19 -0.89 -2.54
CA TRP A 7 20.19 -1.15 -3.60
C TRP A 7 18.77 -1.38 -3.08
N ARG A 8 18.61 -1.72 -1.80
CA ARG A 8 17.32 -1.96 -1.14
C ARG A 8 16.41 -0.72 -1.09
N LEU A 9 16.98 0.48 -1.04
CA LEU A 9 16.21 1.71 -0.98
C LEU A 9 15.48 1.98 -2.32
N PRO A 10 16.16 2.08 -3.48
CA PRO A 10 15.47 2.29 -4.76
C PRO A 10 14.55 1.12 -5.12
N VAL A 11 14.96 -0.13 -4.88
CA VAL A 11 14.10 -1.30 -5.11
C VAL A 11 12.89 -1.29 -4.18
N GLY A 12 13.08 -0.91 -2.91
CA GLY A 12 12.01 -0.80 -1.94
C GLY A 12 10.97 0.23 -2.33
N ILE A 13 11.41 1.40 -2.80
CA ILE A 13 10.50 2.44 -3.31
C ILE A 13 9.73 1.93 -4.53
N LEU A 14 10.41 1.30 -5.50
CA LEU A 14 9.74 0.74 -6.68
C LEU A 14 8.73 -0.34 -6.32
N ALA A 15 9.05 -1.23 -5.39
CA ALA A 15 8.13 -2.27 -4.92
C ALA A 15 6.94 -1.67 -4.15
N LEU A 16 7.15 -0.61 -3.35
CA LEU A 16 6.07 0.11 -2.67
C LEU A 16 5.12 0.76 -3.67
N LEU A 17 5.67 1.43 -4.69
CA LEU A 17 4.88 2.04 -5.76
C LEU A 17 4.12 0.98 -6.56
N ALA A 18 4.78 -0.10 -6.95
CA ALA A 18 4.14 -1.21 -7.66
C ALA A 18 3.01 -1.85 -6.83
N GLY A 19 3.25 -2.06 -5.53
CA GLY A 19 2.24 -2.56 -4.60
C GLY A 19 1.05 -1.62 -4.49
N LEU A 20 1.29 -0.31 -4.34
CA LEU A 20 0.23 0.69 -4.24
C LEU A 20 -0.60 0.75 -5.53
N ILE A 21 0.05 0.71 -6.69
CA ILE A 21 -0.61 0.65 -8.00
C ILE A 21 -1.46 -0.62 -8.10
N ALA A 22 -0.88 -1.78 -7.82
CA ALA A 22 -1.59 -3.05 -7.89
C ALA A 22 -2.82 -3.07 -6.97
N TYR A 23 -2.67 -2.60 -5.73
CA TYR A 23 -3.76 -2.52 -4.77
C TYR A 23 -4.85 -1.54 -5.19
N GLY A 24 -4.46 -0.35 -5.67
CA GLY A 24 -5.39 0.64 -6.20
C GLY A 24 -6.17 0.09 -7.40
N LEU A 25 -5.50 -0.60 -8.32
CA LEU A 25 -6.14 -1.24 -9.47
C LEU A 25 -7.10 -2.36 -9.06
N LEU A 26 -6.73 -3.20 -8.09
CA LEU A 26 -7.63 -4.23 -7.55
C LEU A 26 -8.89 -3.59 -6.95
N ILE A 27 -8.73 -2.56 -6.13
CA ILE A 27 -9.88 -1.84 -5.55
C ILE A 27 -10.73 -1.22 -6.66
N ALA A 28 -10.13 -0.45 -7.56
CA ALA A 28 -10.83 0.23 -8.63
C ALA A 28 -11.56 -0.74 -9.57
N ARG A 29 -11.03 -1.96 -9.74
CA ARG A 29 -11.64 -2.99 -10.58
C ARG A 29 -12.83 -3.67 -9.89
N TYR A 30 -12.68 -4.07 -8.63
CA TYR A 30 -13.63 -4.99 -7.99
C TYR A 30 -14.59 -4.34 -7.00
N VAL A 31 -14.19 -3.26 -6.33
CA VAL A 31 -15.01 -2.64 -5.28
C VAL A 31 -16.23 -1.93 -5.87
N PRO A 32 -16.14 -1.17 -6.97
CA PRO A 32 -17.32 -0.55 -7.58
C PRO A 32 -18.40 -1.54 -8.01
N GLU A 33 -18.05 -2.77 -8.42
CA GLU A 33 -19.02 -3.82 -8.77
C GLU A 33 -19.84 -4.29 -7.55
N LEU A 34 -19.33 -4.10 -6.33
CA LEU A 34 -19.98 -4.54 -5.08
C LEU A 34 -20.80 -3.44 -4.41
N ILE A 35 -20.31 -2.20 -4.46
CA ILE A 35 -20.86 -1.07 -3.69
C ILE A 35 -21.16 0.18 -4.54
N GLY A 36 -21.06 0.07 -5.87
CA GLY A 36 -21.23 1.20 -6.78
C GLY A 36 -22.60 1.88 -6.67
N ASP A 37 -23.65 1.11 -6.43
CA ASP A 37 -25.03 1.61 -6.28
C ASP A 37 -25.32 2.16 -4.88
N TRP A 38 -24.37 2.06 -3.94
CA TRP A 38 -24.58 2.55 -2.58
C TRP A 38 -24.49 4.08 -2.53
N PRO A 39 -25.22 4.74 -1.61
CA PRO A 39 -25.00 6.15 -1.32
C PRO A 39 -23.56 6.43 -0.88
N ALA A 40 -23.08 7.66 -1.11
CA ALA A 40 -21.72 8.06 -0.80
C ALA A 40 -21.32 7.81 0.67
N TRP A 41 -22.24 7.95 1.62
CA TRP A 41 -21.98 7.70 3.04
C TRP A 41 -21.73 6.21 3.37
N GLY A 42 -22.25 5.29 2.55
CA GLY A 42 -21.96 3.86 2.69
C GLY A 42 -20.64 3.47 2.05
N GLN A 43 -20.27 4.13 0.94
CA GLN A 43 -19.00 3.93 0.27
C GLN A 43 -17.81 4.49 1.07
N ALA A 44 -17.97 5.67 1.66
CA ALA A 44 -16.90 6.37 2.39
C ALA A 44 -16.22 5.53 3.49
N PRO A 45 -16.92 4.88 4.44
CA PRO A 45 -16.27 4.05 5.45
C PRO A 45 -15.57 2.83 4.86
N ILE A 46 -16.07 2.26 3.75
CA ILE A 46 -15.42 1.13 3.08
C ILE A 46 -14.10 1.56 2.46
N TYR A 47 -14.09 2.63 1.67
CA TYR A 47 -12.85 3.15 1.07
C TYR A 47 -11.85 3.63 2.13
N LEU A 48 -12.34 4.22 3.23
CA LEU A 48 -11.50 4.59 4.37
C LEU A 48 -10.84 3.35 5.00
N ALA A 49 -11.63 2.31 5.28
CA ALA A 49 -11.10 1.06 5.84
C ALA A 49 -10.09 0.40 4.89
N LEU A 50 -10.39 0.33 3.59
CA LEU A 50 -9.47 -0.20 2.58
C LEU A 50 -8.16 0.60 2.50
N GLY A 51 -8.22 1.92 2.63
CA GLY A 51 -7.04 2.78 2.71
C GLY A 51 -6.19 2.51 3.96
N ILE A 52 -6.84 2.26 5.10
CA ILE A 52 -6.16 1.95 6.37
C ILE A 52 -5.54 0.54 6.35
N VAL A 53 -6.27 -0.45 5.83
CA VAL A 53 -5.80 -1.85 5.77
C VAL A 53 -4.50 -1.96 4.98
N TRP A 54 -4.30 -1.13 3.95
CA TRP A 54 -3.06 -1.07 3.19
C TRP A 54 -1.83 -0.71 4.03
N LEU A 55 -2.00 -0.04 5.18
CA LEU A 55 -0.90 0.37 6.04
C LEU A 55 -0.33 -0.79 6.88
N LEU A 56 -1.09 -1.88 7.06
CA LEU A 56 -0.68 -3.04 7.86
C LEU A 56 0.67 -3.65 7.42
N PRO A 57 0.88 -3.96 6.12
CA PRO A 57 2.17 -4.47 5.65
C PRO A 57 3.28 -3.40 5.62
N LEU A 58 2.92 -2.12 5.56
CA LEU A 58 3.86 -1.01 5.33
C LEU A 58 4.94 -0.94 6.41
N ARG A 59 4.57 -1.13 7.68
CA ARG A 59 5.51 -1.06 8.81
C ARG A 59 6.68 -2.03 8.63
N ARG A 60 6.40 -3.31 8.37
CA ARG A 60 7.44 -4.35 8.21
C ARG A 60 8.28 -4.10 6.96
N PHE A 61 7.64 -3.64 5.89
CA PHE A 61 8.31 -3.33 4.64
C PHE A 61 9.28 -2.16 4.79
N LEU A 62 8.89 -1.09 5.49
CA LEU A 62 9.76 0.06 5.75
C LEU A 62 10.96 -0.32 6.63
N ILE A 63 10.76 -1.15 7.66
CA ILE A 63 11.86 -1.68 8.48
C ILE A 63 12.84 -2.49 7.62
N TRP A 64 12.32 -3.32 6.72
CA TRP A 64 13.15 -4.05 5.76
C TRP A 64 13.88 -3.13 4.79
N MET A 65 13.24 -2.06 4.33
CA MET A 65 13.84 -1.11 3.39
C MET A 65 14.99 -0.32 4.02
N GLU A 66 14.91 0.00 5.32
CA GLU A 66 15.98 0.71 6.03
C GLU A 66 17.05 -0.23 6.61
N THR A 67 16.66 -1.34 7.24
CA THR A 67 17.58 -2.18 8.03
C THR A 67 17.93 -3.52 7.40
N GLY A 68 17.13 -4.03 6.46
CA GLY A 68 17.32 -5.32 5.79
C GLY A 68 16.72 -6.48 6.55
N ARG A 69 16.06 -6.19 7.67
CA ARG A 69 15.35 -7.13 8.53
C ARG A 69 13.86 -6.85 8.44
N TRP A 70 13.02 -7.87 8.54
CA TRP A 70 11.56 -7.73 8.42
C TRP A 70 10.84 -7.29 9.71
N GLY A 71 11.64 -7.07 10.76
CA GLY A 71 11.28 -6.79 12.15
C GLY A 71 12.51 -7.01 13.01
#